data_AF-A0A1F8KN31-F1
#
_entry.id   AF-A0A1F8KN31-F1
#
_cell.length_a   1.000
_cell.length_b   1.000
_cell.length_c   1.000
_cell.angle_alpha   90.00
_cell.angle_beta   90.00
_cell.angle_gamma   90.00
#
_symmetry.space_group_name_H-M   'P 1'
#
loop_
_entity.id
_entity.type
_entity.pdbx_description
1 polymer ?
#
loop_
_entity_poly.entity_id
_entity_poly.type
_entity_poly.pdbx_seq_one_letter_code
_entity_poly.pdbx_strand_id
1 'polypeptide(L)'
;MKCPSFQRALRWFSFIISLVILVSTTQVQSGLAAPQWFVPRAGELKLITLYNENHQLCLDQKEKFVVLVINGRGVPIPGVTVHANNKTIITGPTGYARWYELADKLGQKTITIYATKNGYFKTLDKKATFEVIDCIWNLRMDYNEEFLDNENTWVFQGSVEIEDTPFTANTDGALFLMTGQPAIQAQYHGTLFDLIKPISCSPQPALEGPYEIQFSGEYKDGFLWINLSAVPVALPSTVMINCVTLDPNYTVDPFKYPTGQKLDLIKQAQLTEIFCSGDGCVKRFKLSRVQLWPFNTANFASGILIIEREKK
;
A
#
# COMPACT_ATOMS: atom_id res chain seq x y z
N MET A 1 26.14 10.84 35.03
CA MET A 1 27.56 10.81 34.62
C MET A 1 27.69 11.54 33.30
N LYS A 2 28.28 12.73 33.31
CA LYS A 2 28.61 13.55 32.13
C LYS A 2 29.99 14.15 32.37
N CYS A 3 30.92 13.94 31.43
CA CYS A 3 32.14 14.72 31.24
C CYS A 3 32.82 14.29 29.91
N PRO A 4 33.71 15.12 29.33
CA PRO A 4 33.44 15.75 28.03
C PRO A 4 34.62 15.65 27.03
N SER A 5 34.43 16.29 25.85
CA SER A 5 35.43 17.00 25.01
C SER A 5 36.75 16.31 24.62
N PHE A 6 37.07 16.30 23.32
CA PHE A 6 38.33 16.90 22.82
C PHE A 6 38.31 17.12 21.30
N GLN A 7 38.47 18.39 20.89
CA GLN A 7 38.86 18.80 19.55
C GLN A 7 40.37 18.55 19.34
N ARG A 8 40.79 18.17 18.12
CA ARG A 8 41.87 18.81 17.31
C ARG A 8 42.49 17.87 16.26
N ALA A 9 43.10 18.52 15.25
CA ALA A 9 43.86 18.05 14.07
C ALA A 9 42.96 17.72 12.86
N LEU A 10 42.85 18.50 11.78
CA LEU A 10 43.75 19.45 11.09
C LEU A 10 45.10 18.84 10.69
N ARG A 11 45.19 18.34 9.45
CA ARG A 11 46.10 18.79 8.36
C ARG A 11 46.23 17.71 7.27
N TRP A 12 46.68 18.16 6.08
CA TRP A 12 47.15 17.38 4.91
C TRP A 12 46.01 16.83 4.05
N PHE A 13 45.69 17.35 2.87
CA PHE A 13 46.54 17.33 1.67
C PHE A 13 46.18 18.47 0.70
N SER A 14 47.17 19.32 0.39
CA SER A 14 47.21 20.10 -0.85
C SER A 14 48.32 19.50 -1.71
N PHE A 15 48.01 19.07 -2.93
CA PHE A 15 49.03 18.77 -3.94
C PHE A 15 48.87 19.74 -5.11
N ILE A 16 49.91 20.53 -5.26
CA ILE A 16 50.20 21.46 -6.34
C ILE A 16 50.73 20.64 -7.52
N ILE A 17 50.22 20.87 -8.72
CA ILE A 17 50.94 20.53 -9.96
C ILE A 17 51.12 21.83 -10.75
N SER A 18 52.37 22.30 -10.77
CA SER A 18 52.87 23.29 -11.70
C SER A 18 53.21 22.62 -13.02
N LEU A 19 52.73 23.17 -14.14
CA LEU A 19 53.34 22.95 -15.45
C LEU A 19 53.59 24.33 -16.08
N VAL A 20 54.87 24.68 -16.17
CA VAL A 20 55.41 25.79 -16.96
C VAL A 20 55.76 25.22 -18.33
N ILE A 21 55.52 25.97 -19.42
CA ILE A 21 56.47 26.14 -20.53
C ILE A 21 56.01 27.24 -21.52
N LEU A 22 56.95 28.18 -21.70
CA LEU A 22 57.31 29.06 -22.81
C LEU A 22 56.27 29.93 -23.54
N VAL A 23 56.49 31.23 -23.38
CA VAL A 23 56.19 32.28 -24.35
C VAL A 23 57.29 32.29 -25.41
N SER A 24 56.93 32.11 -26.68
CA SER A 24 57.77 32.46 -27.83
C SER A 24 56.96 33.31 -28.80
N THR A 25 57.42 34.54 -29.00
CA THR A 25 56.94 35.50 -30.00
C THR A 25 57.54 35.17 -31.37
N THR A 26 56.72 34.84 -32.36
CA THR A 26 57.07 35.02 -33.79
C THR A 26 55.83 35.24 -34.65
N GLN A 27 55.90 36.35 -35.39
CA GLN A 27 55.27 36.77 -36.64
C GLN A 27 54.12 36.00 -37.30
N VAL A 28 53.17 36.83 -37.73
CA VAL A 28 52.09 36.70 -38.71
C VAL A 28 52.35 35.72 -39.86
N GLN A 29 51.45 34.75 -40.02
CA GLN A 29 51.10 34.21 -41.34
C GLN A 29 49.58 34.01 -41.40
N SER A 30 48.94 34.83 -42.23
CA SER A 30 47.53 34.76 -42.58
C SER A 30 47.22 33.52 -43.42
N GLY A 31 46.23 32.72 -43.01
CA GLY A 31 45.59 31.74 -43.88
C GLY A 31 45.67 30.29 -43.40
N LEU A 32 44.99 29.95 -42.31
CA LEU A 32 44.49 28.60 -42.06
C LEU A 32 43.15 28.73 -41.35
N ALA A 33 42.14 28.02 -41.85
CA ALA A 33 40.79 27.99 -41.31
C ALA A 33 40.83 27.75 -39.80
N ALA A 34 40.08 28.55 -39.04
CA ALA A 34 39.96 28.37 -37.61
C ALA A 34 39.58 26.91 -37.30
N PRO A 35 40.29 26.22 -36.39
CA PRO A 35 39.83 24.93 -35.91
C PRO A 35 38.44 25.14 -35.33
N GLN A 36 37.51 24.22 -35.61
CA GLN A 36 36.18 24.21 -35.03
C GLN A 36 36.32 24.11 -33.50
N TRP A 37 36.41 25.25 -32.83
CA TRP A 37 36.35 25.35 -31.39
C TRP A 37 34.98 24.83 -30.97
N PHE A 38 35.02 23.71 -30.26
CA PHE A 38 33.92 23.15 -29.47
C PHE A 38 33.16 24.28 -28.77
N VAL A 39 32.01 24.68 -29.30
CA VAL A 39 31.10 25.57 -28.59
C VAL A 39 30.54 24.77 -27.42
N PRO A 40 30.73 25.20 -26.16
CA PRO A 40 30.31 24.41 -25.01
C PRO A 40 28.78 24.38 -24.91
N ARG A 41 28.15 23.29 -25.41
CA ARG A 41 26.81 22.75 -25.05
C ARG A 41 25.68 23.76 -24.74
N ALA A 42 25.69 24.95 -25.33
CA ALA A 42 24.71 26.00 -25.04
C ALA A 42 23.37 25.76 -25.76
N GLY A 43 23.35 24.86 -26.74
CA GLY A 43 22.15 24.47 -27.47
C GLY A 43 21.55 23.13 -27.03
N GLU A 44 22.15 22.38 -26.10
CA GLU A 44 21.62 21.05 -25.75
C GLU A 44 20.54 21.16 -24.65
N LEU A 45 19.37 20.60 -24.93
CA LEU A 45 18.34 20.33 -23.92
C LEU A 45 18.48 18.89 -23.42
N LYS A 46 18.20 18.67 -22.13
CA LYS A 46 18.06 17.33 -21.55
C LYS A 46 16.76 17.23 -20.76
N LEU A 47 16.20 16.02 -20.77
CA LEU A 47 14.99 15.67 -20.01
C LEU A 47 15.37 14.82 -18.80
N ILE A 48 14.88 15.23 -17.63
CA ILE A 48 14.85 14.39 -16.44
C ILE A 48 13.38 14.08 -16.17
N THR A 49 13.02 12.82 -16.24
CA THR A 49 11.67 12.36 -15.92
C THR A 49 11.63 11.91 -14.47
N LEU A 50 10.56 12.27 -13.78
CA LEU A 50 10.32 11.88 -12.39
C LEU A 50 9.08 10.97 -12.35
N TYR A 51 9.21 9.77 -12.91
CA TYR A 51 8.20 8.71 -12.83
C TYR A 51 8.92 7.36 -12.65
N ASN A 52 8.21 6.38 -12.09
CA ASN A 52 8.71 5.02 -11.88
C ASN A 52 8.46 4.16 -13.14
N GLU A 53 9.52 3.66 -13.77
CA GLU A 53 9.45 2.92 -15.05
C GLU A 53 8.82 1.51 -14.93
N ASN A 54 8.64 0.98 -13.72
CA ASN A 54 8.11 -0.37 -13.47
C ASN A 54 6.73 -0.36 -12.78
N HIS A 55 6.02 0.76 -12.81
CA HIS A 55 4.75 0.91 -12.11
C HIS A 55 3.56 0.44 -12.95
N GLN A 56 2.62 -0.30 -12.32
CA GLN A 56 1.34 -0.71 -12.93
C GLN A 56 0.24 0.28 -12.56
N LEU A 57 -0.54 0.72 -13.55
CA LEU A 57 -1.68 1.62 -13.36
C LEU A 57 -2.99 0.88 -13.45
N CYS A 58 -3.94 1.27 -12.61
CA CYS A 58 -5.31 0.79 -12.74
C CYS A 58 -5.98 1.41 -13.96
N LEU A 59 -6.83 0.63 -14.65
CA LEU A 59 -7.74 1.18 -15.65
C LEU A 59 -8.51 2.36 -15.04
N ASP A 60 -8.67 3.43 -15.82
CA ASP A 60 -9.29 4.70 -15.46
C ASP A 60 -8.58 5.53 -14.37
N GLN A 61 -7.39 5.13 -13.92
CA GLN A 61 -6.54 5.93 -13.03
C GLN A 61 -5.83 7.06 -13.77
N LYS A 62 -5.68 8.22 -13.10
CA LYS A 62 -4.83 9.32 -13.57
C LYS A 62 -3.44 9.23 -12.95
N GLU A 63 -2.43 9.18 -13.80
CA GLU A 63 -1.04 9.25 -13.38
C GLU A 63 -0.45 10.62 -13.68
N LYS A 64 0.29 11.17 -12.70
CA LYS A 64 0.91 12.48 -12.81
C LYS A 64 2.31 12.37 -13.39
N PHE A 65 2.50 12.90 -14.58
CA PHE A 65 3.81 12.99 -15.20
C PHE A 65 4.48 14.31 -14.87
N VAL A 66 5.74 14.24 -14.43
CA VAL A 66 6.58 15.39 -14.15
C VAL A 66 7.89 15.25 -14.91
N VAL A 67 8.21 16.27 -15.70
CA VAL A 67 9.47 16.36 -16.44
C VAL A 67 10.15 17.67 -16.12
N LEU A 68 11.44 17.59 -15.79
CA LEU A 68 12.33 18.73 -15.66
C LEU A 68 13.16 18.86 -16.93
N VAL A 69 13.13 20.05 -17.54
CA VAL A 69 13.97 20.37 -18.69
C VAL A 69 15.15 21.24 -18.23
N ILE A 70 16.36 20.78 -18.53
CA ILE A 70 17.62 21.45 -18.21
C ILE A 70 18.46 21.68 -19.47
N ASN A 71 19.39 22.64 -19.43
CA ASN A 71 20.40 22.78 -20.46
C ASN A 71 21.57 21.78 -20.27
N GLY A 72 22.53 21.79 -21.20
CA GLY A 72 23.75 20.99 -21.11
C GLY A 72 24.63 21.24 -19.87
N ARG A 73 24.34 22.27 -19.06
CA ARG A 73 24.99 22.60 -17.78
C ARG A 73 24.17 22.21 -16.55
N GLY A 74 23.01 21.58 -16.72
CA GLY A 74 22.14 21.18 -15.61
C GLY A 74 21.22 22.28 -15.07
N VAL A 75 21.12 23.43 -15.75
CA VAL A 75 20.27 24.54 -15.30
C VAL A 75 18.85 24.40 -15.86
N PRO A 76 17.79 24.48 -15.03
CA PRO A 76 16.41 24.44 -15.50
C PRO A 76 16.08 25.55 -16.49
N ILE A 77 15.31 25.23 -17.53
CA ILE A 77 14.96 26.19 -18.59
C ILE A 77 13.43 26.41 -18.63
N PRO A 78 12.94 27.63 -18.36
CA PRO A 78 11.52 27.95 -18.50
C PRO A 78 11.11 28.18 -19.95
N GLY A 79 9.82 28.09 -20.25
CA GLY A 79 9.26 28.39 -21.58
C GLY A 79 9.70 27.41 -22.68
N VAL A 80 10.24 26.25 -22.32
CA VAL A 80 10.45 25.13 -23.23
C VAL A 80 9.13 24.43 -23.51
N THR A 81 8.87 24.09 -24.77
CA THR A 81 7.73 23.27 -25.19
C THR A 81 8.09 21.79 -25.08
N VAL A 82 7.36 21.06 -24.22
CA VAL A 82 7.43 19.61 -24.05
C VAL A 82 6.28 18.98 -24.80
N HIS A 83 6.59 18.00 -25.65
CA HIS A 83 5.63 17.21 -26.39
C HIS A 83 5.58 15.82 -25.76
N ALA A 84 4.39 15.35 -25.40
CA ALA A 84 4.14 14.04 -24.80
C ALA A 84 2.97 13.39 -25.54
N ASN A 85 3.26 12.46 -26.45
CA ASN A 85 2.28 11.94 -27.42
C ASN A 85 1.51 13.09 -28.11
N ASN A 86 0.19 13.21 -27.87
CA ASN A 86 -0.68 14.22 -28.46
C ASN A 86 -0.82 15.49 -27.59
N LYS A 87 -0.04 15.63 -26.52
CA LYS A 87 -0.08 16.78 -25.61
C LYS A 87 1.13 17.68 -25.78
N THR A 88 0.89 18.98 -25.64
CA THR A 88 1.90 20.03 -25.67
C THR A 88 1.83 20.83 -24.38
N ILE A 89 2.93 20.85 -23.62
CA ILE A 89 3.03 21.50 -22.31
C ILE A 89 4.19 22.49 -22.33
N ILE A 90 3.98 23.69 -21.81
CA ILE A 90 5.05 24.67 -21.65
C ILE A 90 5.60 24.58 -20.22
N THR A 91 6.92 24.49 -20.09
CA THR A 91 7.58 24.50 -18.77
C THR A 91 7.38 25.83 -18.06
N GLY A 92 7.07 25.74 -16.75
CA GLY A 92 6.96 26.91 -15.88
C GLY A 92 8.32 27.55 -15.54
N PRO A 93 8.34 28.56 -14.64
CA PRO A 93 9.55 29.29 -14.25
C PRO A 93 10.69 28.40 -13.72
N THR A 94 10.35 27.26 -13.15
CA THR A 94 11.27 26.28 -12.56
C THR A 94 11.74 25.21 -13.56
N GLY A 95 11.39 25.33 -14.84
CA GLY A 95 11.75 24.36 -15.89
C GLY A 95 10.96 23.05 -15.86
N TYR A 96 9.94 22.95 -15.01
CA TYR A 96 9.08 21.77 -14.92
C TYR A 96 7.87 21.87 -15.84
N ALA A 97 7.59 20.78 -16.55
CA ALA A 97 6.32 20.49 -17.20
C ALA A 97 5.58 19.41 -16.41
N ARG A 98 4.28 19.59 -16.21
CA ARG A 98 3.42 18.67 -15.45
C ARG A 98 2.11 18.44 -16.19
N TRP A 99 1.67 17.19 -16.25
CA TRP A 99 0.38 16.82 -16.83
C TRP A 99 -0.10 15.50 -16.23
N TYR A 100 -1.33 15.12 -16.56
CA TYR A 100 -1.92 13.84 -16.17
C TYR A 100 -2.17 12.99 -17.41
N GLU A 101 -1.94 11.69 -17.30
CA GLU A 101 -2.37 10.68 -18.27
C GLU A 101 -3.42 9.79 -17.65
N LEU A 102 -4.50 9.54 -18.38
CA LEU A 102 -5.52 8.58 -18.00
C LEU A 102 -5.11 7.21 -18.51
N ALA A 103 -5.16 6.18 -17.69
CA ALA A 103 -4.98 4.79 -18.09
C ALA A 103 -6.27 4.25 -18.73
N ASP A 104 -6.49 4.55 -20.00
CA ASP A 104 -7.76 4.38 -20.73
C ASP A 104 -7.96 2.99 -21.38
N LYS A 105 -6.92 2.15 -21.37
CA LYS A 105 -6.96 0.83 -22.00
C LYS A 105 -5.98 -0.13 -21.33
N LEU A 106 -6.43 -1.36 -21.11
CA LEU A 106 -5.61 -2.47 -20.60
C LEU A 106 -4.40 -2.77 -21.51
N GLY A 107 -3.32 -3.24 -20.90
CA GLY A 107 -2.07 -3.63 -21.54
C GLY A 107 -1.00 -2.55 -21.47
N GLN A 108 0.03 -2.67 -22.32
CA GLN A 108 1.14 -1.71 -22.30
C GLN A 108 0.72 -0.35 -22.87
N LYS A 109 0.97 0.71 -22.11
CA LYS A 109 0.86 2.09 -22.55
C LYS A 109 2.24 2.72 -22.58
N THR A 110 2.57 3.34 -23.72
CA THR A 110 3.86 4.04 -23.92
C THR A 110 3.63 5.51 -24.21
N ILE A 111 4.37 6.37 -23.52
CA ILE A 111 4.41 7.81 -23.75
C ILE A 111 5.78 8.16 -24.29
N THR A 112 5.80 8.78 -25.47
CA THR A 112 7.03 9.33 -26.05
C THR A 112 7.09 10.82 -25.73
N ILE A 113 8.19 11.25 -25.12
CA ILE A 113 8.40 12.59 -24.61
C ILE A 113 9.63 13.20 -25.28
N TYR A 114 9.49 14.42 -25.80
CA TYR A 114 10.63 15.23 -26.25
C TYR A 114 10.38 16.72 -25.99
N ALA A 115 11.43 17.53 -26.02
CA ALA A 115 11.33 18.96 -25.82
C ALA A 115 12.00 19.77 -26.93
N THR A 116 11.43 20.94 -27.20
CA THR A 116 11.86 21.89 -28.24
C THR A 116 11.83 23.31 -27.70
N LYS A 117 12.85 24.10 -28.03
CA LYS A 117 12.87 25.54 -27.79
C LYS A 117 13.74 26.23 -28.84
N ASN A 118 13.32 27.37 -29.35
CA ASN A 118 14.12 28.14 -30.31
C ASN A 118 15.50 28.48 -29.71
N GLY A 119 16.55 28.31 -30.51
CA GLY A 119 17.94 28.46 -30.06
C GLY A 119 18.52 27.22 -29.37
N TYR A 120 17.76 26.13 -29.25
CA TYR A 120 18.21 24.85 -28.72
C TYR A 120 17.92 23.71 -29.69
N PHE A 121 18.76 22.68 -29.65
CA PHE A 121 18.51 21.39 -30.29
C PHE A 121 17.37 20.67 -29.59
N LYS A 122 16.56 19.96 -30.38
CA LYS A 122 15.52 19.04 -29.88
C LYS A 122 16.19 17.99 -28.99
N THR A 123 15.56 17.64 -27.88
CA THR A 123 16.01 16.49 -27.06
C THR A 123 15.86 15.18 -27.82
N LEU A 124 16.61 14.16 -27.42
CA LEU A 124 16.26 12.78 -27.80
C LEU A 124 14.88 12.42 -27.23
N ASP A 125 14.18 11.55 -27.94
CA ASP A 125 12.89 11.02 -27.51
C ASP A 125 13.12 10.10 -26.30
N LYS A 126 12.39 10.35 -25.21
CA LYS A 126 12.37 9.49 -24.03
C LYS A 126 11.03 8.77 -23.97
N LYS A 127 11.07 7.45 -23.79
CA LYS A 127 9.86 6.61 -23.66
C LYS A 127 9.60 6.31 -22.18
N ALA A 128 8.35 6.48 -21.77
CA ALA A 128 7.79 5.99 -20.52
C ALA A 128 6.85 4.83 -20.86
N THR A 129 7.09 3.64 -20.34
CA THR A 129 6.19 2.50 -20.55
C THR A 129 5.68 2.02 -19.21
N PHE A 130 4.38 1.72 -19.13
CA PHE A 130 3.74 1.14 -17.97
C PHE A 130 2.66 0.16 -18.43
N GLU A 131 2.31 -0.77 -17.55
CA GLU A 131 1.24 -1.73 -17.78
C GLU A 131 -0.04 -1.22 -17.12
N VAL A 132 -1.11 -1.13 -17.90
CA VAL A 132 -2.45 -0.84 -17.41
C VAL A 132 -3.15 -2.16 -17.13
N ILE A 133 -3.60 -2.34 -15.91
CA ILE A 133 -4.20 -3.57 -15.40
C ILE A 133 -5.64 -3.32 -14.94
N ASP A 134 -6.41 -4.40 -14.85
CA ASP A 134 -7.69 -4.38 -14.15
C ASP A 134 -7.40 -4.48 -12.64
N CYS A 135 -7.74 -3.43 -11.91
CA CYS A 135 -7.43 -3.30 -10.48
C CYS A 135 -8.61 -3.77 -9.64
N ILE A 136 -8.92 -5.05 -9.74
CA ILE A 136 -9.94 -5.69 -8.91
C ILE A 136 -9.23 -6.62 -7.96
N TRP A 137 -9.53 -6.45 -6.67
CA TRP A 137 -9.02 -7.28 -5.60
C TRP A 137 -10.17 -7.86 -4.81
N ASN A 138 -9.94 -9.02 -4.22
CA ASN A 138 -10.86 -9.63 -3.28
C ASN A 138 -10.22 -9.61 -1.90
N LEU A 139 -10.99 -9.19 -0.91
CA LEU A 139 -10.67 -9.30 0.50
C LEU A 139 -11.49 -10.45 1.09
N ARG A 140 -10.80 -11.40 1.71
CA ARG A 140 -11.42 -12.46 2.51
C ARG A 140 -10.73 -12.58 3.85
N MET A 141 -11.50 -12.91 4.87
CA MET A 141 -10.97 -13.11 6.21
C MET A 141 -11.64 -14.32 6.83
N ASP A 142 -10.83 -15.20 7.38
CA ASP A 142 -11.29 -16.27 8.24
C ASP A 142 -10.64 -16.09 9.61
N TYR A 143 -11.50 -15.98 10.62
CA TYR A 143 -11.12 -15.92 12.01
C TYR A 143 -11.81 -17.05 12.77
N ASN A 144 -11.01 -17.78 13.53
CA ASN A 144 -11.50 -18.78 14.47
C ASN A 144 -10.76 -18.67 15.81
N GLU A 145 -11.50 -18.85 16.88
CA GLU A 145 -10.97 -18.93 18.23
C GLU A 145 -11.61 -20.07 18.99
N GLU A 146 -10.78 -20.78 19.75
CA GLU A 146 -11.23 -21.83 20.64
C GLU A 146 -10.73 -21.53 22.06
N PHE A 147 -11.64 -21.69 23.03
CA PHE A 147 -11.35 -21.49 24.44
C PHE A 147 -11.74 -22.73 25.22
N LEU A 148 -10.86 -23.15 26.12
CA LEU A 148 -11.17 -24.16 27.12
C LEU A 148 -11.63 -23.47 28.39
N ASP A 149 -12.71 -23.98 28.98
CA ASP A 149 -13.07 -23.57 30.33
C ASP A 149 -11.98 -23.97 31.34
N ASN A 150 -12.02 -23.39 32.55
CA ASN A 150 -10.99 -23.63 33.58
C ASN A 150 -10.87 -25.11 33.97
N GLU A 151 -11.93 -25.90 33.75
CA GLU A 151 -11.97 -27.33 34.05
C GLU A 151 -11.54 -28.20 32.84
N ASN A 152 -11.25 -27.58 31.68
CA ASN A 152 -10.91 -28.20 30.39
C ASN A 152 -11.94 -29.22 29.87
N THR A 153 -13.21 -29.02 30.21
CA THR A 153 -14.32 -29.89 29.82
C THR A 153 -15.15 -29.30 28.68
N TRP A 154 -15.18 -27.97 28.56
CA TRP A 154 -15.96 -27.26 27.54
C TRP A 154 -15.05 -26.49 26.60
N VAL A 155 -15.39 -26.52 25.31
CA VAL A 155 -14.83 -25.63 24.30
C VAL A 155 -15.88 -24.63 23.86
N PHE A 156 -15.51 -23.36 23.93
CA PHE A 156 -16.22 -22.30 23.23
C PHE A 156 -15.51 -22.02 21.92
N GLN A 157 -16.26 -21.96 20.81
CA GLN A 157 -15.73 -21.60 19.51
C GLN A 157 -16.40 -20.33 18.99
N GLY A 158 -15.59 -19.34 18.63
CA GLY A 158 -16.03 -18.11 17.98
C GLY A 158 -15.48 -18.03 16.56
N SER A 159 -16.29 -17.55 15.63
CA SER A 159 -15.83 -17.29 14.26
C SER A 159 -16.36 -16.00 13.69
N VAL A 160 -15.57 -15.41 12.81
CA VAL A 160 -15.98 -14.31 11.94
C VAL A 160 -15.45 -14.61 10.55
N GLU A 161 -16.35 -14.67 9.57
CA GLU A 161 -16.01 -14.89 8.17
C GLU A 161 -16.36 -13.64 7.35
N ILE A 162 -15.40 -13.20 6.54
CA ILE A 162 -15.62 -12.25 5.46
C ILE A 162 -15.47 -13.05 4.17
N GLU A 163 -16.58 -13.26 3.48
CA GLU A 163 -16.61 -13.83 2.13
C GLU A 163 -15.87 -12.91 1.14
N ASP A 164 -15.53 -13.47 -0.03
CA ASP A 164 -14.82 -12.75 -1.10
C ASP A 164 -15.52 -11.42 -1.42
N THR A 165 -14.95 -10.33 -0.88
CA THR A 165 -15.50 -8.99 -0.99
C THR A 165 -14.69 -8.21 -2.02
N PRO A 166 -15.24 -7.97 -3.22
CA PRO A 166 -14.51 -7.30 -4.29
C PRO A 166 -14.41 -5.80 -4.03
N PHE A 167 -13.23 -5.25 -4.27
CA PHE A 167 -12.93 -3.83 -4.20
C PHE A 167 -12.02 -3.39 -5.34
N THR A 168 -12.04 -2.10 -5.64
CA THR A 168 -11.25 -1.50 -6.72
C THR A 168 -10.78 -0.10 -6.36
N ALA A 169 -9.94 0.50 -7.21
CA ALA A 169 -9.43 1.86 -7.06
C ALA A 169 -10.15 2.80 -8.04
N ASN A 170 -10.50 4.00 -7.58
CA ASN A 170 -11.06 5.03 -8.45
C ASN A 170 -9.95 5.77 -9.23
N THR A 171 -10.35 6.79 -9.99
CA THR A 171 -9.44 7.60 -10.82
C THR A 171 -8.29 8.25 -10.07
N ASP A 172 -8.49 8.56 -8.78
CA ASP A 172 -7.50 9.19 -7.91
C ASP A 172 -6.74 8.16 -7.06
N GLY A 173 -7.01 6.86 -7.24
CA GLY A 173 -6.40 5.77 -6.49
C GLY A 173 -7.11 5.42 -5.19
N ALA A 174 -8.19 6.09 -4.80
CA ALA A 174 -8.91 5.76 -3.57
C ALA A 174 -9.64 4.42 -3.72
N LEU A 175 -9.50 3.55 -2.72
CA LEU A 175 -10.11 2.22 -2.70
C LEU A 175 -11.57 2.30 -2.26
N PHE A 176 -12.44 1.53 -2.91
CA PHE A 176 -13.85 1.40 -2.54
C PHE A 176 -14.38 -0.01 -2.86
N LEU A 177 -15.38 -0.44 -2.10
CA LEU A 177 -16.05 -1.71 -2.33
C LEU A 177 -16.90 -1.64 -3.61
N MET A 178 -16.87 -2.67 -4.45
CA MET A 178 -17.65 -2.71 -5.68
C MET A 178 -19.16 -2.81 -5.42
N THR A 179 -19.56 -3.17 -4.19
CA THR A 179 -20.96 -3.10 -3.74
C THR A 179 -21.48 -1.66 -3.61
N GLY A 180 -20.58 -0.66 -3.61
CA GLY A 180 -20.89 0.75 -3.38
C GLY A 180 -21.16 1.10 -1.90
N GLN A 181 -21.08 0.12 -1.00
CA GLN A 181 -21.22 0.35 0.44
C GLN A 181 -19.87 0.76 1.05
N PRO A 182 -19.87 1.60 2.11
CA PRO A 182 -18.64 1.98 2.82
C PRO A 182 -18.11 0.87 3.74
N ALA A 183 -18.91 -0.17 3.97
CA ALA A 183 -18.61 -1.21 4.93
C ALA A 183 -18.81 -2.62 4.36
N ILE A 184 -17.95 -3.52 4.82
CA ILE A 184 -18.02 -4.96 4.62
C ILE A 184 -18.96 -5.52 5.68
N GLN A 185 -19.95 -6.28 5.23
CA GLN A 185 -20.91 -6.95 6.11
C GLN A 185 -20.39 -8.35 6.40
N ALA A 186 -20.11 -8.64 7.67
CA ALA A 186 -19.75 -9.96 8.15
C ALA A 186 -20.76 -10.43 9.20
N GLN A 187 -20.69 -11.71 9.54
CA GLN A 187 -21.39 -12.27 10.69
C GLN A 187 -20.39 -12.85 11.66
N TYR A 188 -20.67 -12.66 12.95
CA TYR A 188 -20.00 -13.40 13.99
C TYR A 188 -20.89 -14.55 14.44
N HIS A 189 -20.29 -15.68 14.77
CA HIS A 189 -20.98 -16.85 15.32
C HIS A 189 -20.22 -17.38 16.53
N GLY A 190 -20.97 -17.95 17.49
CA GLY A 190 -20.45 -18.53 18.71
C GLY A 190 -21.15 -19.85 19.03
N THR A 191 -20.38 -20.90 19.28
CA THR A 191 -20.86 -22.25 19.63
C THR A 191 -20.16 -22.78 20.89
N LEU A 192 -20.78 -23.77 21.54
CA LEU A 192 -20.24 -24.42 22.73
C LEU A 192 -20.38 -25.94 22.61
N PHE A 193 -19.31 -26.68 22.92
CA PHE A 193 -19.30 -28.14 22.95
C PHE A 193 -18.49 -28.71 24.10
N ASP A 194 -18.82 -29.93 24.52
CA ASP A 194 -18.08 -30.69 25.56
C ASP A 194 -16.98 -31.53 24.87
N LEU A 195 -15.76 -31.52 25.41
CA LEU A 195 -14.62 -32.30 24.90
C LEU A 195 -14.65 -33.77 25.29
N ILE A 196 -15.28 -34.08 26.42
CA ILE A 196 -15.31 -35.41 27.03
C ILE A 196 -16.49 -36.19 26.47
N LYS A 197 -17.61 -35.53 26.20
CA LYS A 197 -18.81 -36.14 25.64
C LYS A 197 -19.31 -35.39 24.41
N PRO A 198 -19.81 -36.06 23.36
CA PRO A 198 -20.39 -35.40 22.20
C PRO A 198 -21.75 -34.78 22.55
N ILE A 199 -21.71 -33.60 23.15
CA ILE A 199 -22.87 -32.83 23.60
C ILE A 199 -22.84 -31.50 22.88
N SER A 200 -23.95 -31.18 22.23
CA SER A 200 -24.12 -29.90 21.55
C SER A 200 -24.87 -28.95 22.48
N CYS A 201 -24.27 -27.80 22.74
CA CYS A 201 -24.87 -26.77 23.56
C CYS A 201 -25.11 -25.50 22.77
N SER A 202 -26.22 -24.85 23.07
CA SER A 202 -26.65 -23.63 22.39
C SER A 202 -26.86 -22.52 23.42
N PRO A 203 -26.21 -21.36 23.24
CA PRO A 203 -26.47 -20.20 24.06
C PRO A 203 -27.84 -19.58 23.73
N GLN A 204 -28.52 -19.06 24.75
CA GLN A 204 -29.76 -18.30 24.65
C GLN A 204 -29.61 -16.94 25.35
N PRO A 205 -29.74 -15.82 24.61
CA PRO A 205 -29.90 -15.75 23.15
C PRO A 205 -28.70 -16.32 22.40
N ALA A 206 -28.91 -16.68 21.12
CA ALA A 206 -27.84 -17.14 20.25
C ALA A 206 -26.72 -16.10 20.20
N LEU A 207 -25.48 -16.57 20.14
CA LEU A 207 -24.28 -15.75 20.12
C LEU A 207 -23.85 -15.49 18.67
N GLU A 208 -24.75 -14.85 17.93
CA GLU A 208 -24.54 -14.50 16.53
C GLU A 208 -25.11 -13.13 16.20
N GLY A 209 -24.59 -12.50 15.17
CA GLY A 209 -25.11 -11.22 14.71
C GLY A 209 -24.23 -10.50 13.69
N PRO A 210 -24.67 -9.31 13.25
CA PRO A 210 -23.93 -8.53 12.28
C PRO A 210 -22.61 -8.00 12.86
N TYR A 211 -21.56 -8.04 12.06
CA TYR A 211 -20.26 -7.43 12.33
C TYR A 211 -19.89 -6.54 11.14
N GLU A 212 -19.98 -5.23 11.32
CA GLU A 212 -19.74 -4.26 10.25
C GLU A 212 -18.30 -3.74 10.31
N ILE A 213 -17.58 -3.88 9.20
CA ILE A 213 -16.19 -3.46 9.06
C ILE A 213 -16.12 -2.33 8.03
N GLN A 214 -15.82 -1.12 8.49
CA GLN A 214 -15.54 0.01 7.63
C GLN A 214 -14.28 -0.24 6.80
N PHE A 215 -14.39 0.04 5.51
CA PHE A 215 -13.32 -0.15 4.54
C PHE A 215 -12.92 1.17 3.92
N SER A 216 -11.61 1.44 3.91
CA SER A 216 -11.05 2.57 3.18
C SER A 216 -9.61 2.28 2.78
N GLY A 217 -9.06 3.08 1.87
CA GLY A 217 -7.65 2.95 1.52
C GLY A 217 -7.27 3.66 0.23
N GLU A 218 -6.04 3.43 -0.21
CA GLU A 218 -5.46 3.99 -1.43
C GLU A 218 -4.58 2.96 -2.13
N TYR A 219 -4.70 2.85 -3.46
CA TYR A 219 -3.73 2.20 -4.32
C TYR A 219 -2.79 3.25 -4.90
N LYS A 220 -1.51 3.13 -4.55
CA LYS A 220 -0.49 4.11 -4.94
C LYS A 220 0.86 3.45 -5.08
N ASP A 221 1.59 3.86 -6.10
CA ASP A 221 2.97 3.43 -6.36
C ASP A 221 3.15 1.89 -6.46
N GLY A 222 2.08 1.15 -6.78
CA GLY A 222 2.11 -0.31 -6.92
C GLY A 222 1.77 -1.04 -5.63
N PHE A 223 1.28 -0.32 -4.62
CA PHE A 223 0.96 -0.83 -3.30
C PHE A 223 -0.45 -0.47 -2.87
N LEU A 224 -1.04 -1.37 -2.08
CA LEU A 224 -2.31 -1.20 -1.42
C LEU A 224 -2.07 -0.74 0.02
N TRP A 225 -2.70 0.37 0.38
CA TRP A 225 -2.79 0.90 1.74
C TRP A 225 -4.23 0.79 2.20
N ILE A 226 -4.56 -0.27 2.94
CA ILE A 226 -5.93 -0.57 3.36
C ILE A 226 -6.08 -0.25 4.84
N ASN A 227 -7.18 0.41 5.20
CA ASN A 227 -7.58 0.67 6.56
C ASN A 227 -8.93 0.01 6.83
N LEU A 228 -8.92 -0.91 7.79
CA LEU A 228 -10.12 -1.55 8.31
C LEU A 228 -10.41 -1.01 9.71
N SER A 229 -11.68 -0.75 10.01
CA SER A 229 -12.10 -0.48 11.38
C SER A 229 -13.48 -1.07 11.61
N ALA A 230 -13.79 -1.42 12.85
CA ALA A 230 -15.11 -1.94 13.20
C ALA A 230 -15.63 -1.22 14.45
N VAL A 231 -16.95 -1.08 14.54
CA VAL A 231 -17.57 -0.66 15.80
C VAL A 231 -17.59 -1.87 16.73
N PRO A 232 -17.08 -1.75 17.97
CA PRO A 232 -17.12 -2.87 18.90
C PRO A 232 -18.55 -3.36 19.15
N VAL A 233 -18.81 -4.64 18.90
CA VAL A 233 -20.13 -5.24 19.14
C VAL A 233 -20.27 -5.58 20.62
N ALA A 234 -21.30 -5.06 21.28
CA ALA A 234 -21.60 -5.42 22.66
C ALA A 234 -22.28 -6.79 22.70
N LEU A 235 -21.65 -7.75 23.36
CA LEU A 235 -22.25 -9.05 23.60
C LEU A 235 -23.26 -8.96 24.75
N PRO A 236 -24.23 -9.89 24.85
CA PRO A 236 -25.07 -10.01 26.03
C PRO A 236 -24.21 -10.03 27.30
N SER A 237 -24.72 -9.54 28.43
CA SER A 237 -23.97 -9.62 29.70
C SER A 237 -24.00 -11.03 30.30
N THR A 238 -25.05 -11.80 30.02
CA THR A 238 -25.23 -13.17 30.44
C THR A 238 -26.04 -13.92 29.39
N VAL A 239 -25.65 -15.16 29.10
CA VAL A 239 -26.43 -16.10 28.28
C VAL A 239 -26.78 -17.34 29.09
N MET A 240 -27.90 -17.98 28.77
CA MET A 240 -28.24 -19.31 29.27
C MET A 240 -27.67 -20.35 28.32
N ILE A 241 -26.94 -21.34 28.83
CA ILE A 241 -26.48 -22.47 28.03
C ILE A 241 -27.46 -23.62 28.20
N ASN A 242 -28.03 -24.07 27.08
CA ASN A 242 -28.87 -25.26 27.03
C ASN A 242 -28.16 -26.33 26.22
N CYS A 243 -28.08 -27.54 26.76
CA CYS A 243 -27.34 -28.64 26.16
C CYS A 243 -28.27 -29.79 25.81
N VAL A 244 -28.08 -30.36 24.64
CA VAL A 244 -28.78 -31.57 24.20
C VAL A 244 -27.75 -32.68 24.00
N THR A 245 -28.01 -33.80 24.66
CA THR A 245 -27.19 -35.01 24.60
C THR A 245 -27.97 -36.13 23.93
N LEU A 246 -27.26 -36.94 23.14
CA LEU A 246 -27.82 -38.16 22.54
C LEU A 246 -27.84 -39.34 23.54
N ASP A 247 -27.13 -39.22 24.67
CA ASP A 247 -27.15 -40.19 25.76
C ASP A 247 -28.32 -39.90 26.72
N PRO A 248 -29.34 -40.78 26.81
CA PRO A 248 -30.50 -40.57 27.68
C PRO A 248 -30.19 -40.68 29.18
N ASN A 249 -29.02 -41.20 29.55
CA ASN A 249 -28.59 -41.30 30.96
C ASN A 249 -27.73 -40.11 31.40
N TYR A 250 -27.49 -39.17 30.50
CA TYR A 250 -26.75 -37.96 30.79
C TYR A 250 -27.68 -36.77 30.62
N THR A 251 -27.68 -35.85 31.59
CA THR A 251 -28.43 -34.60 31.51
C THR A 251 -27.52 -33.49 31.98
N VAL A 252 -27.52 -32.38 31.26
CA VAL A 252 -26.81 -31.16 31.66
C VAL A 252 -27.88 -30.12 31.94
N ASP A 253 -27.96 -29.70 33.21
CA ASP A 253 -28.90 -28.66 33.61
C ASP A 253 -28.53 -27.32 32.97
N PRO A 254 -29.51 -26.51 32.51
CA PRO A 254 -29.23 -25.18 32.00
C PRO A 254 -28.49 -24.33 33.02
N PHE A 255 -27.40 -23.68 32.59
CA PHE A 255 -26.60 -22.83 33.45
C PHE A 255 -26.39 -21.44 32.85
N LYS A 256 -26.23 -20.44 33.73
CA LYS A 256 -25.92 -19.06 33.33
C LYS A 256 -24.45 -18.91 33.03
N TYR A 257 -24.17 -18.16 31.98
CA TYR A 257 -22.81 -17.89 31.54
C TYR A 257 -22.56 -16.40 31.34
N PRO A 258 -21.60 -15.80 32.08
CA PRO A 258 -21.31 -14.38 31.96
C PRO A 258 -20.45 -14.09 30.72
N THR A 259 -20.88 -13.18 29.86
CA THR A 259 -20.17 -12.83 28.59
C THR A 259 -19.60 -11.42 28.61
N GLY A 260 -20.40 -10.38 28.88
CA GLY A 260 -19.98 -9.05 29.36
C GLY A 260 -18.90 -8.26 28.57
N GLN A 261 -18.46 -8.76 27.42
CA GLN A 261 -17.33 -8.24 26.65
C GLN A 261 -17.78 -7.58 25.35
N LYS A 262 -16.82 -6.92 24.68
CA LYS A 262 -17.03 -6.29 23.38
C LYS A 262 -16.17 -6.97 22.33
N LEU A 263 -16.78 -7.27 21.18
CA LEU A 263 -16.10 -7.83 20.03
C LEU A 263 -15.52 -6.73 19.15
N ASP A 264 -14.18 -6.63 19.11
CA ASP A 264 -13.43 -5.69 18.24
C ASP A 264 -12.23 -6.41 17.61
N LEU A 265 -12.55 -7.36 16.73
CA LEU A 265 -11.57 -8.22 16.07
C LEU A 265 -10.53 -7.43 15.27
N ILE A 266 -10.96 -6.41 14.52
CA ILE A 266 -10.07 -5.61 13.67
C ILE A 266 -8.95 -4.95 14.49
N LYS A 267 -9.31 -4.32 15.61
CA LYS A 267 -8.32 -3.69 16.49
C LYS A 267 -7.44 -4.70 17.19
N GLN A 268 -8.02 -5.79 17.69
CA GLN A 268 -7.30 -6.83 18.41
C GLN A 268 -6.29 -7.55 17.50
N ALA A 269 -6.65 -7.80 16.25
CA ALA A 269 -5.81 -8.42 15.22
C ALA A 269 -4.82 -7.46 14.55
N GLN A 270 -4.81 -6.18 14.95
CA GLN A 270 -3.95 -5.14 14.39
C GLN A 270 -4.12 -5.00 12.86
N LEU A 271 -5.37 -5.08 12.40
CA LEU A 271 -5.73 -5.00 10.98
C LEU A 271 -6.13 -3.58 10.55
N THR A 272 -5.83 -2.57 11.36
CA THR A 272 -6.22 -1.17 11.10
C THR A 272 -5.39 -0.49 10.01
N GLU A 273 -4.19 -1.01 9.71
CA GLU A 273 -3.31 -0.46 8.68
C GLU A 273 -2.58 -1.60 7.97
N ILE A 274 -3.12 -2.01 6.84
CA ILE A 274 -2.64 -3.14 6.06
C ILE A 274 -1.91 -2.60 4.83
N PHE A 275 -0.62 -2.93 4.75
CA PHE A 275 0.22 -2.64 3.60
C PHE A 275 0.53 -3.90 2.79
N CYS A 276 0.23 -3.86 1.50
CA CYS A 276 0.35 -4.98 0.57
C CYS A 276 0.88 -4.54 -0.81
N SER A 277 1.51 -5.45 -1.55
CA SER A 277 1.79 -5.23 -2.96
C SER A 277 0.50 -5.16 -3.77
N GLY A 278 0.55 -4.57 -4.97
CA GLY A 278 -0.58 -4.53 -5.91
C GLY A 278 -1.09 -5.90 -6.37
N ASP A 279 -0.32 -6.97 -6.17
CA ASP A 279 -0.79 -8.35 -6.37
C ASP A 279 -1.64 -8.89 -5.21
N GLY A 280 -1.65 -8.20 -4.07
CA GLY A 280 -2.24 -8.65 -2.82
C GLY A 280 -1.20 -9.10 -1.78
N CYS A 281 -1.68 -9.78 -0.74
CA CYS A 281 -0.90 -10.24 0.40
C CYS A 281 -1.69 -11.25 1.25
N VAL A 282 -0.98 -11.96 2.11
CA VAL A 282 -1.57 -12.79 3.17
C VAL A 282 -1.07 -12.28 4.52
N LYS A 283 -1.99 -11.94 5.41
CA LYS A 283 -1.69 -11.56 6.80
C LYS A 283 -2.24 -12.65 7.71
N ARG A 284 -1.33 -13.41 8.33
CA ARG A 284 -1.68 -14.32 9.42
C ARG A 284 -1.51 -13.58 10.72
N PHE A 285 -2.49 -13.67 11.59
CA PHE A 285 -2.42 -13.07 12.91
C PHE A 285 -2.75 -14.12 13.96
N LYS A 286 -2.05 -14.01 15.08
CA LYS A 286 -2.32 -14.77 16.29
C LYS A 286 -2.62 -13.79 17.39
N LEU A 287 -3.70 -14.06 18.07
CA LEU A 287 -4.24 -13.21 19.09
C LEU A 287 -3.86 -13.79 20.45
N SER A 288 -2.75 -13.31 21.00
CA SER A 288 -2.38 -13.62 22.38
C SER A 288 -3.25 -12.80 23.33
N ARG A 289 -4.15 -13.47 24.06
CA ARG A 289 -5.10 -12.85 25.01
C ARG A 289 -6.15 -11.95 24.38
N VAL A 290 -6.84 -12.47 23.38
CA VAL A 290 -8.05 -11.81 22.89
C VAL A 290 -9.25 -12.27 23.68
N GLN A 291 -9.96 -11.25 24.18
CA GLN A 291 -11.22 -11.31 24.91
C GLN A 291 -12.29 -10.86 23.92
N LEU A 292 -12.70 -11.76 23.03
CA LEU A 292 -13.98 -11.65 22.36
C LEU A 292 -15.05 -12.32 23.22
N TRP A 293 -14.67 -13.45 23.83
CA TRP A 293 -15.51 -14.26 24.70
C TRP A 293 -14.79 -14.49 26.03
N PRO A 294 -15.54 -14.71 27.11
CA PRO A 294 -15.21 -14.23 28.44
C PRO A 294 -14.21 -15.10 29.20
N PHE A 295 -12.98 -15.30 28.72
CA PHE A 295 -12.00 -16.16 29.42
C PHE A 295 -10.64 -15.54 29.60
N ASN A 296 -9.97 -16.00 30.67
CA ASN A 296 -8.69 -15.50 31.13
C ASN A 296 -7.61 -16.59 31.19
N THR A 297 -7.78 -17.71 30.47
CA THR A 297 -6.86 -18.85 30.50
C THR A 297 -6.72 -19.50 29.13
N ALA A 298 -5.46 -19.71 28.72
CA ALA A 298 -4.98 -20.39 27.51
C ALA A 298 -5.79 -20.16 26.21
N ASN A 299 -5.51 -19.04 25.53
CA ASN A 299 -6.21 -18.66 24.29
C ASN A 299 -5.40 -19.09 23.07
N PHE A 300 -6.03 -19.82 22.15
CA PHE A 300 -5.57 -19.95 20.76
C PHE A 300 -6.60 -19.32 19.83
N ALA A 301 -6.49 -18.01 19.65
CA ALA A 301 -7.23 -17.29 18.63
C ALA A 301 -6.30 -16.99 17.45
N SER A 302 -6.75 -17.30 16.25
CA SER A 302 -5.97 -17.01 15.04
C SER A 302 -6.86 -16.78 13.85
N GLY A 303 -6.33 -16.04 12.89
CA GLY A 303 -7.02 -15.84 11.64
C GLY A 303 -6.06 -15.55 10.52
N ILE A 304 -6.65 -15.46 9.34
CA ILE A 304 -5.97 -15.14 8.11
C ILE A 304 -6.81 -14.10 7.37
N LEU A 305 -6.19 -12.99 7.03
CA LEU A 305 -6.70 -12.04 6.07
C LEU A 305 -5.96 -12.28 4.76
N ILE A 306 -6.69 -12.48 3.68
CA ILE A 306 -6.13 -12.65 2.35
C ILE A 306 -6.71 -11.54 1.48
N ILE A 307 -5.79 -10.84 0.83
CA ILE A 307 -6.11 -9.87 -0.21
C ILE A 307 -5.44 -10.40 -1.47
N GLU A 308 -6.19 -10.61 -2.53
CA GLU A 308 -5.64 -11.12 -3.78
C GLU A 308 -6.22 -10.39 -4.97
N ARG A 309 -5.37 -10.09 -5.95
CA ARG A 309 -5.83 -9.51 -7.22
C ARG A 309 -6.56 -10.59 -8.02
N GLU A 310 -7.73 -10.24 -8.54
CA GLU A 310 -8.47 -11.09 -9.46
C GLU A 310 -7.63 -11.28 -10.74
N LYS A 311 -7.31 -12.52 -11.08
CA LYS A 311 -6.62 -12.85 -12.33
C LYS A 311 -7.67 -13.16 -13.38
N LYS A 312 -7.80 -12.27 -14.36
CA LYS A 312 -8.59 -12.50 -15.59
C LYS A 312 -7.70 -13.02 -16.71
#